data_AF-A0A9J7LC65-F1
#
_entry.id   AF-A0A9J7LC65-F1
#
_cell.length_a   1.000
_cell.length_b   1.000
_cell.length_c   1.000
_cell.angle_alpha   90.00
_cell.angle_beta   90.00
_cell.angle_gamma   90.00
#
_symmetry.space_group_name_H-M   'P 1'
#
loop_
_entity.id
_entity.type
_entity.pdbx_description
1 polymer ?
#
loop_
_entity_poly.entity_id
_entity_poly.type
_entity_poly.pdbx_seq_one_letter_code
_entity_poly.pdbx_strand_id
1 'polypeptide(L)'
;MLSCVKSYSKVAEFEEDGIDYAMLSEDANSPAQVSTGPDCPNNDQNTASAVSIHPTADSSEAPLACSCPGHVVAVPVEAAVQALDMTEEGIATLLCYLELHQRKWIEVLQPIRAFCTVQFYGGPGLLRQLARTNPIIAAAVAMERKKGVDHSTSNRLEFNVVELADRMGWDLEPVRRDIRALKWKRTNTGGYQRTGLLAEFTDVSFLLRAPGDLTDDQLDEVSDFLYGRVESQERTELRQLKAVFQALTDVSHEEFWHCAEEVDRARSEQLKVTLREYFEKEPTLNVSSDSCEEEEEEQVPLKNEGQVRADIRSFVCLHHDRNFTGRAIARIFHGISSPCYPAQVSSVCLFVSLFVY
;
A
#
# COMPACT_ATOMS: atom_id res chain seq x y z
N MET A 1 12.44 2.22 -17.33
CA MET A 1 11.57 2.36 -16.14
C MET A 1 11.66 1.15 -15.20
N LEU A 2 12.86 0.58 -15.03
CA LEU A 2 13.19 -0.41 -14.00
C LEU A 2 14.31 0.19 -13.14
N SER A 3 13.93 0.96 -12.11
CA SER A 3 14.87 1.39 -11.06
C SER A 3 14.16 1.70 -9.74
N CYS A 4 12.89 1.30 -9.58
CA CYS A 4 12.19 1.46 -8.30
C CYS A 4 11.36 0.22 -7.95
N VAL A 5 11.88 -0.97 -8.26
CA VAL A 5 11.56 -2.14 -7.46
C VAL A 5 12.58 -2.15 -6.33
N LYS A 6 12.34 -1.36 -5.28
CA LYS A 6 13.01 -1.62 -4.01
C LYS A 6 12.54 -3.02 -3.61
N SER A 7 13.52 -3.92 -3.54
CA SER A 7 13.40 -5.32 -3.18
C SER A 7 12.43 -5.52 -2.00
N TYR A 8 11.19 -5.91 -2.29
CA TYR A 8 10.34 -6.62 -1.33
C TYR A 8 10.84 -8.06 -1.22
N SER A 9 12.09 -8.21 -0.79
CA SER A 9 12.63 -9.52 -0.41
C SER A 9 12.28 -9.76 1.05
N LYS A 10 11.34 -10.68 1.23
CA LYS A 10 11.02 -11.36 2.47
C LYS A 10 12.30 -11.94 3.08
N VAL A 11 12.88 -11.26 4.06
CA VAL A 11 13.76 -11.87 5.08
C VAL A 11 13.18 -11.47 6.42
N ALA A 12 12.56 -12.44 7.08
CA ALA A 12 12.30 -12.35 8.50
C ALA A 12 13.68 -12.44 9.19
N GLU A 13 14.33 -11.29 9.40
CA GLU A 13 15.49 -11.23 10.27
C GLU A 13 15.01 -11.32 11.72
N PHE A 14 15.56 -12.30 12.42
CA PHE A 14 15.57 -12.38 13.87
C PHE A 14 16.21 -11.11 14.42
N GLU A 15 15.44 -10.23 15.07
CA GLU A 15 16.02 -9.22 15.95
C GLU A 15 16.41 -9.92 17.27
N GLU A 16 17.68 -10.32 17.37
CA GLU A 16 18.34 -10.56 18.65
C GLU A 16 18.57 -9.21 19.35
N ASP A 17 18.31 -9.18 20.67
CA ASP A 17 18.42 -8.01 21.55
C ASP A 17 19.87 -7.46 21.62
N GLY A 18 20.26 -6.64 20.64
CA GLY A 18 21.55 -5.94 20.58
C GLY A 18 21.63 -4.71 21.49
N ILE A 19 21.38 -4.86 22.79
CA ILE A 19 21.61 -3.78 23.76
C ILE A 19 23.02 -3.92 24.36
N ASP A 20 23.95 -3.08 23.90
CA ASP A 20 25.22 -2.82 24.58
C ASP A 20 24.98 -1.85 25.77
N TYR A 21 25.23 -2.34 26.98
CA TYR A 21 24.99 -1.62 28.24
C TYR A 21 26.18 -0.75 28.70
N ALA A 22 27.18 -0.48 27.86
CA ALA A 22 28.40 0.22 28.28
C ALA A 22 28.37 1.77 28.21
N MET A 23 27.28 2.41 27.78
CA MET A 23 27.28 3.87 27.45
C MET A 23 26.49 4.77 28.42
N LEU A 24 26.24 4.37 29.67
CA LEU A 24 25.58 5.21 30.68
C LEU A 24 26.46 5.48 31.89
N SER A 25 27.55 6.22 31.68
CA SER A 25 28.24 6.96 32.74
C SER A 25 28.58 8.38 32.26
N GLU A 26 28.21 9.35 33.09
CA GLU A 26 28.22 10.82 32.93
C GLU A 26 29.65 11.37 32.67
N ASP A 27 29.89 12.55 32.09
CA ASP A 27 29.72 13.87 32.71
C ASP A 27 29.93 15.06 31.73
N ALA A 28 29.41 16.22 32.14
CA ALA A 28 29.28 17.49 31.44
C ALA A 28 30.57 18.32 31.25
N ASN A 29 30.63 19.16 30.19
CA ASN A 29 30.86 20.63 30.31
C ASN A 29 30.68 21.39 28.97
N SER A 30 30.05 22.56 29.03
CA SER A 30 29.99 23.63 28.00
C SER A 30 31.25 24.55 28.06
N PRO A 31 31.52 25.57 27.21
CA PRO A 31 30.57 26.41 26.44
C PRO A 31 30.99 26.85 25.01
N ALA A 32 30.07 27.60 24.39
CA ALA A 32 30.08 28.23 23.07
C ALA A 32 31.24 29.21 22.76
N GLN A 33 31.50 29.42 21.46
CA GLN A 33 31.92 30.72 20.91
C GLN A 33 31.34 31.00 19.51
N VAL A 34 30.81 32.21 19.40
CA VAL A 34 30.36 32.96 18.22
C VAL A 34 31.55 33.72 17.64
N SER A 35 31.68 33.79 16.31
CA SER A 35 32.54 34.77 15.63
C SER A 35 31.87 35.35 14.39
N THR A 36 31.90 36.67 14.34
CA THR A 36 31.27 37.60 13.39
C THR A 36 32.29 38.25 12.44
N GLY A 37 31.84 38.53 11.20
CA GLY A 37 32.21 39.69 10.37
C GLY A 37 33.21 39.47 9.21
N PRO A 38 33.35 40.41 8.22
CA PRO A 38 32.55 41.61 7.92
C PRO A 38 32.20 41.82 6.41
N ASP A 39 31.63 43.01 6.14
CA ASP A 39 30.88 43.58 5.02
C ASP A 39 31.53 43.90 3.62
N CYS A 40 30.66 43.83 2.58
CA CYS A 40 30.39 44.75 1.42
C CYS A 40 31.46 45.06 0.31
N PRO A 41 31.12 45.71 -0.87
CA PRO A 41 29.83 46.14 -1.48
C PRO A 41 29.60 45.94 -3.03
N ASN A 42 28.34 46.15 -3.47
CA ASN A 42 27.70 46.65 -4.72
C ASN A 42 28.41 46.74 -6.09
N ASN A 43 27.72 46.28 -7.16
CA ASN A 43 27.23 46.98 -8.39
C ASN A 43 26.74 45.87 -9.38
N ASP A 44 25.77 45.96 -10.29
CA ASP A 44 25.29 47.06 -11.13
C ASP A 44 23.90 46.73 -11.69
N GLN A 45 23.22 47.81 -12.11
CA GLN A 45 21.95 47.87 -12.81
C GLN A 45 22.02 47.24 -14.20
N ASN A 46 20.94 46.59 -14.66
CA ASN A 46 20.49 46.83 -16.04
C ASN A 46 19.01 46.56 -16.27
N THR A 47 18.43 47.45 -17.05
CA THR A 47 17.03 47.68 -17.36
C THR A 47 16.55 46.98 -18.63
N ALA A 48 15.23 46.73 -18.66
CA ALA A 48 14.33 46.66 -19.83
C ALA A 48 14.37 45.41 -20.74
N SER A 49 13.24 44.69 -20.79
CA SER A 49 12.26 44.85 -21.88
C SER A 49 11.03 43.98 -21.66
N ALA A 50 9.85 44.58 -21.85
CA ALA A 50 8.55 43.93 -21.82
C ALA A 50 8.21 43.31 -23.19
N VAL A 51 7.67 42.10 -23.18
CA VAL A 51 6.77 41.58 -24.22
C VAL A 51 5.70 40.74 -23.53
N SER A 52 4.45 41.17 -23.63
CA SER A 52 3.24 40.43 -23.22
C SER A 52 2.72 39.60 -24.39
N ILE A 53 2.43 38.30 -24.19
CA ILE A 53 1.26 37.60 -24.77
C ILE A 53 0.80 36.47 -23.80
N HIS A 54 -0.53 36.38 -23.67
CA HIS A 54 -1.50 35.54 -22.94
C HIS A 54 -1.23 34.03 -22.64
N PRO A 55 -2.03 33.43 -21.72
CA PRO A 55 -1.64 32.31 -20.86
C PRO A 55 -1.91 30.95 -21.48
N THR A 56 -0.96 30.04 -21.31
CA THR A 56 -1.23 28.61 -21.38
C THR A 56 -1.46 28.12 -19.95
N ALA A 57 -2.63 27.54 -19.71
CA ALA A 57 -2.98 26.86 -18.47
C ALA A 57 -2.14 25.58 -18.37
N ASP A 58 -0.89 25.72 -17.93
CA ASP A 58 -0.18 24.64 -17.27
C ASP A 58 -0.66 24.63 -15.83
N SER A 59 -1.47 23.64 -15.47
CA SER A 59 -1.78 23.29 -14.09
C SER A 59 -0.49 22.77 -13.44
N SER A 60 0.40 23.68 -13.07
CA SER A 60 1.41 23.44 -12.05
C SER A 60 0.66 23.36 -10.72
N GLU A 61 0.11 22.18 -10.42
CA GLU A 61 -0.63 21.99 -9.18
C GLU A 61 0.34 22.07 -8.01
N ALA A 62 0.28 23.20 -7.31
CA ALA A 62 1.00 23.43 -6.08
C ALA A 62 0.67 22.34 -5.04
N PRO A 63 1.56 22.08 -4.07
CA PRO A 63 1.26 21.17 -2.98
C PRO A 63 -0.08 21.53 -2.32
N LEU A 64 -0.87 20.52 -2.00
CA LEU A 64 -2.20 20.70 -1.38
C LEU A 64 -2.12 21.63 -0.17
N ALA A 65 -2.94 22.67 -0.18
CA ALA A 65 -3.12 23.55 0.97
C ALA A 65 -4.04 22.86 1.99
N CYS A 66 -3.52 21.86 2.71
CA CYS A 66 -4.21 21.23 3.84
C CYS A 66 -3.97 22.03 5.13
N SER A 67 -5.01 22.21 5.93
CA SER A 67 -4.90 22.77 7.29
C SER A 67 -4.47 21.71 8.30
N CYS A 68 -4.75 20.44 8.00
CA CYS A 68 -4.30 19.31 8.79
C CYS A 68 -2.78 19.10 8.61
N PRO A 69 -2.01 18.96 9.71
CA PRO A 69 -0.58 18.67 9.61
C PRO A 69 -0.28 17.26 9.06
N GLY A 70 -1.30 16.41 8.93
CA GLY A 70 -1.19 14.99 8.55
C GLY A 70 -1.17 14.07 9.77
N HIS A 71 -1.83 12.93 9.65
CA HIS A 71 -1.97 11.91 10.69
C HIS A 71 -1.24 10.64 10.30
N VAL A 72 -0.61 9.98 11.27
CA VAL A 72 -0.03 8.66 11.07
C VAL A 72 -1.11 7.61 11.30
N VAL A 73 -1.38 6.81 10.28
CA VAL A 73 -2.44 5.80 10.28
C VAL A 73 -1.85 4.44 9.95
N ALA A 74 -2.31 3.42 10.67
CA ALA A 74 -2.00 2.03 10.39
C ALA A 74 -3.24 1.32 9.83
N VAL A 75 -3.09 0.75 8.62
CA VAL A 75 -4.12 -0.03 7.96
C VAL A 75 -3.69 -1.50 7.98
N PRO A 76 -4.37 -2.40 8.72
CA PRO A 76 -4.00 -3.81 8.79
C PRO A 76 -4.06 -4.46 7.41
N VAL A 77 -2.98 -5.13 7.00
CA VAL A 77 -2.80 -5.65 5.64
C VAL A 77 -3.90 -6.66 5.31
N GLU A 78 -4.08 -7.68 6.15
CA GLU A 78 -5.05 -8.75 5.94
C GLU A 78 -6.49 -8.23 5.91
N ALA A 79 -6.81 -7.27 6.78
CA ALA A 79 -8.14 -6.65 6.80
C ALA A 79 -8.40 -5.86 5.51
N ALA A 80 -7.41 -5.10 5.02
CA ALA A 80 -7.53 -4.34 3.78
C ALA A 80 -7.63 -5.25 2.55
N VAL A 81 -6.83 -6.31 2.49
CA VAL A 81 -6.87 -7.33 1.44
C VAL A 81 -8.25 -7.97 1.35
N GLN A 82 -8.85 -8.32 2.49
CA GLN A 82 -10.19 -8.89 2.54
C GLN A 82 -11.28 -7.87 2.19
N ALA A 83 -11.19 -6.64 2.73
CA ALA A 83 -12.20 -5.61 2.51
C ALA A 83 -12.25 -5.14 1.04
N LEU A 84 -11.09 -5.05 0.39
CA LEU A 84 -10.98 -4.57 -1.00
C LEU A 84 -11.01 -5.70 -2.03
N ASP A 85 -10.91 -6.97 -1.61
CA ASP A 85 -10.70 -8.14 -2.48
C ASP A 85 -9.56 -7.91 -3.50
N MET A 86 -8.44 -7.39 -2.98
CA MET A 86 -7.24 -7.03 -3.74
C MET A 86 -6.01 -7.61 -3.05
N THR A 87 -4.99 -8.01 -3.81
CA THR A 87 -3.76 -8.54 -3.21
C THR A 87 -2.99 -7.45 -2.47
N GLU A 88 -2.12 -7.86 -1.55
CA GLU A 88 -1.25 -6.94 -0.80
C GLU A 88 -0.43 -6.06 -1.76
N GLU A 89 0.11 -6.65 -2.83
CA GLU A 89 0.90 -5.96 -3.84
C GLU A 89 0.05 -4.97 -4.64
N GLY A 90 -1.21 -5.30 -4.92
CA GLY A 90 -2.15 -4.40 -5.59
C GLY A 90 -2.41 -3.16 -4.74
N ILE A 91 -2.66 -3.33 -3.44
CA ILE A 91 -2.86 -2.21 -2.51
C ILE A 91 -1.58 -1.38 -2.39
N ALA A 92 -0.42 -2.03 -2.20
CA ALA A 92 0.86 -1.34 -2.13
C ALA A 92 1.17 -0.52 -3.39
N THR A 93 0.83 -1.04 -4.57
CA THR A 93 1.01 -0.34 -5.85
C THR A 93 0.16 0.93 -5.92
N LEU A 94 -1.11 0.87 -5.50
CA LEU A 94 -1.96 2.05 -5.42
C LEU A 94 -1.40 3.09 -4.45
N LEU A 95 -0.94 2.67 -3.28
CA LEU A 95 -0.32 3.57 -2.30
C LEU A 95 0.93 4.26 -2.87
N CYS A 96 1.79 3.52 -3.58
CA CYS A 96 2.94 4.09 -4.27
C CYS A 96 2.54 5.13 -5.34
N TYR A 97 1.45 4.91 -6.09
CA TYR A 97 0.97 5.90 -7.05
C TYR A 97 0.52 7.19 -6.38
N LEU A 98 -0.15 7.11 -5.22
CA LEU A 98 -0.57 8.28 -4.44
C LEU A 98 0.62 9.07 -3.89
N GLU A 99 1.67 8.37 -3.43
CA GLU A 99 2.90 8.99 -2.93
C GLU A 99 3.71 9.68 -4.04
N LEU A 100 3.78 9.06 -5.22
CA LEU A 100 4.49 9.60 -6.39
C LEU A 100 3.73 10.74 -7.09
N HIS A 101 2.45 10.96 -6.75
CA HIS A 101 1.67 12.03 -7.33
C HIS A 101 2.29 13.41 -7.01
N GLN A 102 2.14 14.38 -7.91
CA GLN A 102 2.72 15.72 -7.74
C GLN A 102 2.20 16.41 -6.46
N ARG A 103 0.93 16.15 -6.12
CA ARG A 103 0.30 16.66 -4.90
C ARG A 103 0.71 15.93 -3.61
N LYS A 104 1.44 14.81 -3.71
CA LYS A 104 1.87 13.94 -2.59
C LYS A 104 0.75 13.68 -1.58
N TRP A 105 -0.29 13.00 -2.03
CA TRP A 105 -1.50 12.78 -1.21
C TRP A 105 -1.23 12.03 0.09
N ILE A 106 -0.25 11.13 0.07
CA ILE A 106 0.19 10.38 1.24
C ILE A 106 1.72 10.23 1.23
N GLU A 107 2.26 9.90 2.39
CA GLU A 107 3.62 9.38 2.56
C GLU A 107 3.54 7.92 3.01
N VAL A 108 4.24 7.02 2.32
CA VAL A 108 4.24 5.60 2.67
C VAL A 108 5.45 5.32 3.57
N LEU A 109 5.17 4.98 4.83
CA LEU A 109 6.17 4.69 5.85
C LEU A 109 6.48 3.19 5.92
N GLN A 110 7.50 2.83 6.70
CA GLN A 110 7.85 1.42 6.89
C GLN A 110 6.71 0.65 7.56
N PRO A 111 6.27 -0.50 7.00
CA PRO A 111 5.23 -1.33 7.61
C PRO A 111 5.64 -1.81 9.00
N ILE A 112 4.67 -1.82 9.91
CA ILE A 112 4.88 -2.25 11.29
C ILE A 112 3.73 -3.12 11.78
N ARG A 113 3.99 -3.83 12.88
CA ARG A 113 2.93 -4.43 13.70
C ARG A 113 2.30 -3.36 14.57
N ALA A 114 1.10 -2.90 14.19
CA ALA A 114 0.48 -1.71 14.77
C ALA A 114 -0.37 -2.00 16.01
N PHE A 115 -0.89 -3.22 16.12
CA PHE A 115 -1.74 -3.61 17.24
C PHE A 115 -0.89 -4.18 18.38
N CYS A 116 -1.21 -3.82 19.62
CA CYS A 116 -0.51 -4.33 20.79
C CYS A 116 -1.50 -4.99 21.76
N THR A 117 -1.17 -6.22 22.16
CA THR A 117 -1.81 -6.93 23.26
C THR A 117 -0.90 -6.92 24.48
N VAL A 118 -1.38 -6.37 25.59
CA VAL A 118 -0.71 -6.41 26.90
C VAL A 118 -1.46 -7.35 27.83
N GLN A 119 -0.80 -8.41 28.28
CA GLN A 119 -1.30 -9.37 29.25
C GLN A 119 -0.72 -9.09 30.64
N PHE A 120 -1.59 -9.05 31.65
CA PHE A 120 -1.24 -8.75 33.05
C PHE A 120 -1.42 -10.00 33.91
N TYR A 121 -0.34 -10.75 34.16
CA TYR A 121 -0.42 -11.98 34.98
C TYR A 121 -0.70 -11.69 36.46
N GLY A 122 -0.43 -10.46 36.93
CA GLY A 122 -0.85 -9.97 38.25
C GLY A 122 -2.35 -9.65 38.38
N GLY A 123 -3.15 -9.95 37.35
CA GLY A 123 -4.59 -9.71 37.32
C GLY A 123 -4.99 -8.25 37.14
N PRO A 124 -6.30 -7.93 37.26
CA PRO A 124 -6.84 -6.59 36.98
C PRO A 124 -6.36 -5.50 37.96
N GLY A 125 -5.86 -5.89 39.15
CA GLY A 125 -5.25 -4.97 40.10
C GLY A 125 -3.98 -4.33 39.55
N LEU A 126 -3.14 -5.11 38.86
CA LEU A 126 -1.91 -4.64 38.25
C LEU A 126 -2.19 -3.66 37.09
N LEU A 127 -3.18 -3.96 36.26
CA LEU A 127 -3.64 -3.05 35.19
C LEU A 127 -4.07 -1.70 35.79
N ARG A 128 -4.90 -1.71 36.85
CA ARG A 128 -5.34 -0.47 37.51
C ARG A 128 -4.19 0.32 38.14
N GLN A 129 -3.20 -0.37 38.70
CA GLN A 129 -2.00 0.27 39.23
C GLN A 129 -1.19 0.92 38.12
N LEU A 130 -0.91 0.19 37.03
CA LEU A 130 -0.11 0.69 35.91
C LEU A 130 -0.81 1.81 35.15
N ALA A 131 -2.14 1.75 35.00
CA ALA A 131 -2.92 2.85 34.42
C ALA A 131 -2.87 4.15 35.24
N ARG A 132 -2.43 4.12 36.50
CA ARG A 132 -2.20 5.33 37.31
C ARG A 132 -0.78 5.87 37.19
N THR A 133 0.18 5.01 36.87
CA THR A 133 1.62 5.36 36.89
C THR A 133 2.21 5.53 35.50
N ASN A 134 1.69 4.82 34.50
CA ASN A 134 2.20 4.84 33.14
C ASN A 134 1.20 5.54 32.19
N PRO A 135 1.61 6.62 31.50
CA PRO A 135 0.71 7.41 30.67
C PRO A 135 0.20 6.65 29.43
N ILE A 136 1.01 5.76 28.84
CA ILE A 136 0.62 4.97 27.67
C ILE A 136 -0.52 4.01 28.03
N ILE A 137 -0.37 3.28 29.14
CA ILE A 137 -1.42 2.38 29.64
C ILE A 137 -2.67 3.16 30.08
N ALA A 138 -2.48 4.32 30.72
CA ALA A 138 -3.60 5.19 31.11
C ALA A 138 -4.42 5.64 29.91
N ALA A 139 -3.74 6.11 28.85
CA ALA A 139 -4.35 6.60 27.63
C ALA A 139 -5.02 5.47 26.83
N ALA A 140 -4.39 4.30 26.73
CA ALA A 140 -4.99 3.11 26.12
C ALA A 140 -6.29 2.68 26.82
N VAL A 141 -6.29 2.60 28.16
CA VAL A 141 -7.52 2.28 28.93
C VAL A 141 -8.60 3.35 28.73
N ALA A 142 -8.21 4.63 28.65
CA ALA A 142 -9.16 5.72 28.38
C ALA A 142 -9.76 5.65 26.97
N MET A 143 -8.98 5.25 25.97
CA MET A 143 -9.45 5.04 24.59
C MET A 143 -10.45 3.89 24.51
N GLU A 144 -10.15 2.75 25.13
CA GLU A 144 -11.05 1.59 25.12
C GLU A 144 -12.36 1.86 25.89
N ARG A 145 -12.30 2.64 26.98
CA ARG A 145 -13.51 3.11 27.67
C ARG A 145 -14.41 3.97 26.79
N LYS A 146 -13.84 4.81 25.92
CA LYS A 146 -14.63 5.59 24.95
C LYS A 146 -15.32 4.71 23.92
N LYS A 147 -14.74 3.55 23.60
CA LYS A 147 -15.36 2.52 22.74
C LYS A 147 -16.42 1.67 23.48
N GLY A 148 -16.65 1.95 24.76
CA GLY A 148 -17.61 1.22 25.59
C GLY A 148 -17.07 -0.06 26.22
N VAL A 149 -15.75 -0.32 26.15
CA VAL A 149 -15.12 -1.50 26.73
C VAL A 149 -14.72 -1.22 28.19
N ASP A 150 -15.22 -2.05 29.11
CA ASP A 150 -14.83 -1.99 30.51
C ASP A 150 -13.71 -3.01 30.82
N HIS A 151 -12.62 -2.52 31.41
CA HIS A 151 -11.47 -3.32 31.84
C HIS A 151 -11.42 -3.50 33.37
N SER A 152 -12.54 -3.31 34.08
CA SER A 152 -12.59 -3.43 35.55
C SER A 152 -12.14 -4.81 36.07
N THR A 153 -12.45 -5.88 35.32
CA THR A 153 -12.11 -7.27 35.66
C THR A 153 -11.12 -7.91 34.67
N SER A 154 -10.79 -7.23 33.57
CA SER A 154 -9.91 -7.78 32.53
C SER A 154 -8.43 -7.76 32.95
N ASN A 155 -7.72 -8.82 32.58
CA ASN A 155 -6.27 -8.95 32.68
C ASN A 155 -5.56 -8.79 31.32
N ARG A 156 -6.29 -8.31 30.30
CA ARG A 156 -5.79 -8.09 28.94
C ARG A 156 -6.22 -6.72 28.44
N LEU A 157 -5.30 -6.02 27.80
CA LEU A 157 -5.53 -4.72 27.17
C LEU A 157 -5.05 -4.80 25.72
N GLU A 158 -5.92 -4.44 24.79
CA GLU A 158 -5.67 -4.47 23.36
C GLU A 158 -5.93 -3.09 22.78
N PHE A 159 -5.01 -2.57 21.97
CA PHE A 159 -5.17 -1.27 21.32
C PHE A 159 -4.24 -1.11 20.13
N ASN A 160 -4.62 -0.23 19.21
CA ASN A 160 -3.76 0.21 18.12
C ASN A 160 -2.77 1.26 18.66
N VAL A 161 -1.48 0.94 18.63
CA VAL A 161 -0.41 1.80 19.17
C VAL A 161 -0.21 3.04 18.31
N VAL A 162 -0.42 2.93 17.00
CA VAL A 162 -0.29 4.04 16.05
C VAL A 162 -1.41 5.05 16.27
N GLU A 163 -2.64 4.57 16.36
CA GLU A 163 -3.80 5.42 16.66
C GLU A 163 -3.65 6.12 18.02
N LEU A 164 -3.15 5.41 19.03
CA LEU A 164 -2.88 5.98 20.36
C LEU A 164 -1.82 7.09 20.28
N ALA A 165 -0.70 6.83 19.60
CA ALA A 165 0.39 7.78 19.47
C ALA A 165 -0.06 9.05 18.74
N ASP A 166 -0.76 8.90 17.61
CA ASP A 166 -1.28 10.03 16.82
C ASP A 166 -2.26 10.89 17.62
N ARG A 167 -3.25 10.27 18.29
CA ARG A 167 -4.23 10.99 19.13
C ARG A 167 -3.61 11.72 20.31
N MET A 168 -2.52 11.19 20.86
CA MET A 168 -1.81 11.79 22.00
C MET A 168 -0.71 12.78 21.56
N GLY A 169 -0.43 12.88 20.25
CA GLY A 169 0.67 13.68 19.72
C GLY A 169 2.05 13.15 20.14
N TRP A 170 2.19 11.84 20.31
CA TRP A 170 3.43 11.19 20.67
C TRP A 170 4.15 10.61 19.45
N ASP A 171 5.47 10.61 19.50
CA ASP A 171 6.28 9.88 18.53
C ASP A 171 6.10 8.37 18.70
N LEU A 172 5.87 7.68 17.59
CA LEU A 172 5.52 6.26 17.58
C LEU A 172 6.65 5.36 18.13
N GLU A 173 7.89 5.61 17.73
CA GLU A 173 9.03 4.75 18.12
C GLU A 173 9.33 4.78 19.63
N PRO A 174 9.37 5.96 20.30
CA PRO A 174 9.43 6.03 21.76
C PRO A 174 8.30 5.27 22.45
N VAL A 175 7.06 5.42 22.01
CA VAL A 175 5.91 4.71 22.59
C VAL A 175 6.09 3.19 22.46
N ARG A 176 6.51 2.69 21.29
CA ARG A 176 6.79 1.26 21.08
C ARG A 176 7.93 0.76 21.96
N ARG A 177 8.98 1.57 22.15
CA ARG A 177 10.12 1.23 23.03
C ARG A 177 9.67 1.14 24.49
N ASP A 178 8.89 2.11 24.95
CA ASP A 178 8.39 2.16 26.32
C ASP A 178 7.46 0.98 26.62
N ILE A 179 6.57 0.61 25.68
CA ILE A 179 5.71 -0.57 25.81
C ILE A 179 6.55 -1.84 25.96
N ARG A 180 7.63 -2.01 25.17
CA ARG A 180 8.55 -3.16 25.32
C ARG A 180 9.27 -3.14 26.66
N ALA A 181 9.65 -1.95 27.12
CA ALA A 181 10.33 -1.76 28.40
C ALA A 181 9.44 -2.06 29.61
N LEU A 182 8.10 -1.99 29.48
CA LEU A 182 7.16 -2.29 30.58
C LEU A 182 7.40 -3.67 31.22
N LYS A 183 7.96 -4.63 30.47
CA LYS A 183 8.30 -5.98 30.97
C LYS A 183 9.24 -5.93 32.18
N TRP A 184 10.00 -4.85 32.31
CA TRP A 184 10.99 -4.63 33.33
C TRP A 184 10.63 -3.40 34.17
N LYS A 185 10.83 -3.52 35.49
CA LYS A 185 10.73 -2.41 36.42
C LYS A 185 12.05 -2.25 37.14
N ARG A 186 12.51 -1.00 37.27
CA ARG A 186 13.68 -0.67 38.09
C ARG A 186 13.31 -0.77 39.56
N THR A 187 14.09 -1.54 40.31
CA THR A 187 13.94 -1.72 41.75
C THR A 187 14.70 -0.62 42.49
N ASN A 188 14.22 -0.23 43.67
CA ASN A 188 14.86 0.79 44.52
C ASN A 188 16.30 0.42 44.92
N THR A 189 16.67 -0.85 44.81
CA THR A 189 18.02 -1.38 45.06
C THR A 189 18.95 -1.34 43.84
N GLY A 190 18.55 -0.66 42.76
CA GLY A 190 19.37 -0.48 41.55
C GLY A 190 19.29 -1.61 40.52
N GLY A 191 18.61 -2.73 40.82
CA GLY A 191 18.40 -3.85 39.89
C GLY A 191 17.13 -3.72 39.03
N TYR A 192 16.94 -4.66 38.10
CA TYR A 192 15.71 -4.80 37.30
C TYR A 192 14.92 -6.04 37.73
N GLN A 193 13.61 -5.90 37.87
CA GLN A 193 12.69 -7.00 38.17
C GLN A 193 11.64 -7.14 37.06
N ARG A 194 11.23 -8.37 36.75
CA ARG A 194 10.11 -8.63 35.83
C ARG A 194 8.79 -8.15 36.46
N THR A 195 8.04 -7.35 35.71
CA THR A 195 6.79 -6.73 36.16
C THR A 195 5.59 -7.70 36.12
N GLY A 196 5.76 -8.90 35.58
CA GLY A 196 4.69 -9.89 35.43
C GLY A 196 3.71 -9.53 34.32
N LEU A 197 4.20 -8.87 33.27
CA LEU A 197 3.43 -8.47 32.11
C LEU A 197 4.14 -8.87 30.82
N LEU A 198 3.35 -9.08 29.77
CA LEU A 198 3.82 -9.45 28.44
C LEU A 198 3.12 -8.54 27.43
N ALA A 199 3.91 -7.86 26.60
CA ALA A 199 3.42 -7.04 25.51
C ALA A 199 3.82 -7.69 24.18
N GLU A 200 2.82 -7.95 23.33
CA GLU A 200 2.99 -8.56 22.01
C GLU A 200 2.46 -7.60 20.96
N PHE A 201 3.23 -7.39 19.89
CA PHE A 201 2.80 -6.61 18.74
C PHE A 201 2.34 -7.58 17.64
N THR A 202 1.12 -7.35 17.15
CA THR A 202 0.43 -8.14 16.13
C THR A 202 0.00 -7.24 14.97
N ASP A 203 -0.56 -7.86 13.93
CA ASP A 203 -1.16 -7.22 12.76
C ASP A 203 -0.19 -6.34 11.96
N VAL A 204 0.46 -6.97 10.99
CA VAL A 204 1.27 -6.24 10.00
C VAL A 204 0.35 -5.26 9.30
N SER A 205 0.74 -3.99 9.28
CA SER A 205 -0.08 -2.90 8.80
C SER A 205 0.72 -2.00 7.88
N PHE A 206 0.08 -1.53 6.81
CA PHE A 206 0.57 -0.40 6.03
C PHE A 206 0.59 0.82 6.93
N LEU A 207 1.74 1.49 7.03
CA LEU A 207 1.91 2.70 7.82
C LEU A 207 1.94 3.89 6.88
N LEU A 208 1.02 4.82 7.05
CA LEU A 208 0.81 5.94 6.14
C LEU A 208 0.80 7.25 6.92
N ARG A 209 1.31 8.32 6.33
CA ARG A 209 1.02 9.69 6.76
C ARG A 209 0.07 10.31 5.75
N ALA A 210 -1.13 10.68 6.20
CA ALA A 210 -2.18 11.19 5.31
C ALA A 210 -2.88 12.42 5.93
N PRO A 211 -3.28 13.42 5.12
CA PRO A 211 -4.14 14.51 5.57
C PRO A 211 -5.53 13.97 5.95
N GLY A 212 -6.09 14.49 7.04
CA GLY A 212 -7.43 14.11 7.54
C GLY A 212 -8.55 15.07 7.13
N ASP A 213 -8.25 16.05 6.28
CA ASP A 213 -9.13 17.17 5.91
C ASP A 213 -9.40 17.27 4.40
N LEU A 214 -9.23 16.16 3.68
CA LEU A 214 -9.62 16.09 2.27
C LEU A 214 -11.14 16.24 2.12
N THR A 215 -11.53 17.06 1.16
CA THR A 215 -12.93 17.24 0.74
C THR A 215 -13.40 16.06 -0.12
N ASP A 216 -14.71 15.86 -0.22
CA ASP A 216 -15.29 14.80 -1.06
C ASP A 216 -14.83 14.92 -2.52
N ASP A 217 -14.81 16.14 -3.08
CA ASP A 217 -14.32 16.39 -4.44
C ASP A 217 -12.84 15.97 -4.62
N GLN A 218 -12.01 16.17 -3.59
CA GLN A 218 -10.60 15.74 -3.62
C GLN A 218 -10.47 14.23 -3.50
N LEU A 219 -11.35 13.56 -2.76
CA LEU A 219 -11.39 12.10 -2.67
C LEU A 219 -11.84 11.46 -3.99
N ASP A 220 -12.79 12.09 -4.68
CA ASP A 220 -13.20 11.67 -6.02
C ASP A 220 -12.04 11.84 -7.01
N GLU A 221 -11.33 12.98 -6.97
CA GLU A 221 -10.13 13.19 -7.80
C GLU A 221 -9.03 12.15 -7.56
N VAL A 222 -8.81 11.78 -6.30
CA VAL A 222 -7.89 10.69 -5.93
C VAL A 222 -8.31 9.36 -6.56
N SER A 223 -9.62 9.09 -6.54
CA SER A 223 -10.19 7.85 -7.07
C SER A 223 -10.09 7.80 -8.59
N ASP A 224 -10.41 8.89 -9.28
CA ASP A 224 -10.29 9.03 -10.73
C ASP A 224 -8.83 8.89 -11.20
N PHE A 225 -7.89 9.50 -10.48
CA PHE A 225 -6.46 9.34 -10.77
C PHE A 225 -6.03 7.87 -10.67
N LEU A 226 -6.36 7.20 -9.56
CA LEU A 226 -5.99 5.81 -9.36
C LEU A 226 -6.63 4.92 -10.42
N TYR A 227 -7.90 5.14 -10.73
CA TYR A 227 -8.62 4.40 -11.76
C TYR A 227 -7.97 4.59 -13.13
N GLY A 228 -7.68 5.82 -13.54
CA GLY A 228 -7.00 6.11 -14.81
C GLY A 228 -5.60 5.49 -14.90
N ARG A 229 -4.87 5.38 -13.78
CA ARG A 229 -3.59 4.65 -13.73
C ARG A 229 -3.77 3.15 -13.98
N VAL A 230 -4.78 2.54 -13.34
CA VAL A 230 -5.08 1.12 -13.50
C VAL A 230 -5.55 0.82 -14.92
N GLU A 231 -6.46 1.61 -15.47
CA GLU A 231 -6.96 1.47 -16.84
C GLU A 231 -5.83 1.63 -17.88
N SER A 232 -4.96 2.62 -17.69
CA SER A 232 -3.78 2.80 -18.56
C SER A 232 -2.82 1.60 -18.49
N GLN A 233 -2.65 1.01 -17.30
CA GLN A 233 -1.82 -0.19 -17.13
C GLN A 233 -2.47 -1.39 -17.83
N GLU A 234 -3.75 -1.63 -17.61
CA GLU A 234 -4.53 -2.68 -18.28
C GLU A 234 -4.44 -2.58 -19.80
N ARG A 235 -4.74 -1.40 -20.36
CA ARG A 235 -4.66 -1.15 -21.80
C ARG A 235 -3.25 -1.41 -22.36
N THR A 236 -2.22 -1.11 -21.57
CA THR A 236 -0.82 -1.35 -21.96
C THR A 236 -0.47 -2.83 -21.94
N GLU A 237 -0.86 -3.56 -20.89
CA GLU A 237 -0.63 -5.00 -20.79
C GLU A 237 -1.38 -5.77 -21.89
N LEU A 238 -2.63 -5.41 -22.19
CA LEU A 238 -3.40 -5.98 -23.29
C LEU A 238 -2.72 -5.74 -24.64
N ARG A 239 -2.25 -4.50 -24.90
CA ARG A 239 -1.49 -4.19 -26.12
C ARG A 239 -0.22 -5.02 -26.23
N GLN A 240 0.53 -5.18 -25.14
CA GLN A 240 1.74 -6.00 -25.12
C GLN A 240 1.41 -7.48 -25.40
N LEU A 241 0.34 -8.01 -24.82
CA LEU A 241 -0.10 -9.38 -25.06
C LEU A 241 -0.51 -9.60 -26.52
N LYS A 242 -1.32 -8.69 -27.09
CA LYS A 242 -1.69 -8.71 -28.52
C LYS A 242 -0.47 -8.64 -29.43
N ALA A 243 0.48 -7.74 -29.14
CA ALA A 243 1.70 -7.58 -29.92
C ALA A 243 2.56 -8.85 -29.91
N VAL A 244 2.73 -9.49 -28.76
CA VAL A 244 3.47 -10.76 -28.63
C VAL A 244 2.75 -11.87 -29.40
N PHE A 245 1.43 -11.99 -29.24
CA PHE A 245 0.64 -12.98 -29.96
C PHE A 245 0.78 -12.81 -31.48
N GLN A 246 0.55 -11.61 -31.99
CA GLN A 246 0.66 -11.32 -33.43
C GLN A 246 2.06 -11.61 -33.98
N ALA A 247 3.10 -11.14 -33.28
CA ALA A 247 4.49 -11.35 -33.70
C ALA A 247 4.85 -12.84 -33.80
N LEU A 248 4.33 -13.68 -32.90
CA LEU A 248 4.55 -15.13 -32.92
C LEU A 248 3.68 -15.81 -33.99
N THR A 249 2.42 -15.41 -34.12
CA THR A 249 1.49 -15.97 -35.10
C THR A 249 1.95 -15.70 -36.54
N ASP A 250 2.43 -14.50 -36.84
CA ASP A 250 2.90 -14.11 -38.17
C ASP A 250 4.04 -14.99 -38.70
N VAL A 251 4.87 -15.51 -37.80
CA VAL A 251 6.00 -16.38 -38.14
C VAL A 251 5.71 -17.86 -37.87
N SER A 252 4.54 -18.20 -37.32
CA SER A 252 4.16 -19.58 -36.98
C SER A 252 3.79 -20.41 -38.21
N HIS A 253 4.21 -21.67 -38.23
CA HIS A 253 3.70 -22.66 -39.19
C HIS A 253 2.42 -23.28 -38.64
N GLU A 254 1.53 -23.74 -39.52
CA GLU A 254 0.33 -24.49 -39.13
C GLU A 254 0.72 -25.75 -38.32
N GLU A 255 1.76 -26.44 -38.77
CA GLU A 255 2.21 -27.70 -38.18
C GLU A 255 3.73 -27.69 -37.98
N PHE A 256 4.20 -28.28 -36.88
CA PHE A 256 5.60 -28.14 -36.43
C PHE A 256 6.63 -28.77 -37.39
N TRP A 257 6.24 -29.76 -38.19
CA TRP A 257 7.17 -30.46 -39.09
C TRP A 257 7.69 -29.60 -40.23
N HIS A 258 7.00 -28.51 -40.57
CA HIS A 258 7.48 -27.56 -41.57
C HIS A 258 8.83 -26.91 -41.21
N CYS A 259 9.23 -26.98 -39.94
CA CYS A 259 10.52 -26.50 -39.44
C CYS A 259 11.24 -27.53 -38.55
N ALA A 260 10.93 -28.83 -38.67
CA ALA A 260 11.51 -29.87 -37.81
C ALA A 260 12.94 -30.27 -38.20
N GLU A 261 13.29 -30.23 -39.49
CA GLU A 261 14.62 -30.61 -39.98
C GLU A 261 15.55 -29.40 -40.13
N GLU A 262 15.05 -28.30 -40.70
CA GLU A 262 15.80 -27.05 -40.86
C GLU A 262 14.98 -25.86 -40.35
N VAL A 263 15.69 -24.87 -39.81
CA VAL A 263 15.09 -23.60 -39.38
C VAL A 263 14.76 -22.76 -40.61
N ASP A 264 13.51 -22.31 -40.73
CA ASP A 264 13.12 -21.30 -41.71
C ASP A 264 13.83 -19.97 -41.38
N ARG A 265 14.90 -19.70 -42.14
CA ARG A 265 15.73 -18.50 -41.99
C ARG A 265 14.95 -17.23 -42.28
N ALA A 266 13.98 -17.25 -43.19
CA ALA A 266 13.22 -16.06 -43.58
C ALA A 266 12.30 -15.62 -42.43
N ARG A 267 11.53 -16.57 -41.87
CA ARG A 267 10.67 -16.32 -40.70
C ARG A 267 11.47 -15.97 -39.45
N SER A 268 12.64 -16.59 -39.27
CA SER A 268 13.56 -16.24 -38.18
C SER A 268 14.07 -14.80 -38.29
N GLU A 269 14.48 -14.36 -39.48
CA GLU A 269 14.90 -12.97 -39.69
C GLU A 269 13.73 -11.99 -39.55
N GLN A 270 12.54 -12.36 -40.04
CA GLN A 270 11.32 -11.57 -39.84
C GLN A 270 11.03 -11.34 -38.35
N LEU A 271 11.04 -12.38 -37.53
CA LEU A 271 10.85 -12.25 -36.08
C LEU A 271 11.92 -11.34 -35.45
N LYS A 272 13.19 -11.49 -35.85
CA LYS A 272 14.28 -10.63 -35.35
C LYS A 272 14.11 -9.16 -35.74
N VAL A 273 13.55 -8.88 -36.92
CA VAL A 273 13.22 -7.51 -37.34
C VAL A 273 12.09 -6.97 -36.46
N THR A 274 10.99 -7.69 -36.33
CA THR A 274 9.85 -7.30 -35.47
C THR A 274 10.28 -7.03 -34.02
N LEU A 275 11.12 -7.89 -33.45
CA LEU A 275 11.64 -7.71 -32.08
C LEU A 275 12.53 -6.47 -31.95
N ARG A 276 13.44 -6.24 -32.91
CA ARG A 276 14.28 -5.04 -32.91
C ARG A 276 13.43 -3.78 -32.99
N GLU A 277 12.49 -3.74 -33.92
CA GLU A 277 11.56 -2.61 -34.06
C GLU A 277 10.75 -2.37 -32.78
N TYR A 278 10.31 -3.42 -32.10
CA TYR A 278 9.57 -3.30 -30.83
C TYR A 278 10.42 -2.67 -29.72
N PHE A 279 11.69 -3.06 -29.57
CA PHE A 279 12.58 -2.53 -28.52
C PHE A 279 13.24 -1.19 -28.88
N GLU A 280 13.37 -0.88 -30.18
CA GLU A 280 13.90 0.40 -30.68
C GLU A 280 12.85 1.52 -30.68
N LYS A 281 11.55 1.17 -30.75
CA LYS A 281 10.48 2.14 -30.50
C LYS A 281 10.67 2.73 -29.12
N GLU A 282 10.78 4.06 -29.05
CA GLU A 282 10.73 4.75 -27.76
C GLU A 282 9.42 4.35 -27.10
N PRO A 283 9.46 3.76 -25.90
CA PRO A 283 8.24 3.53 -25.16
C PRO A 283 7.63 4.92 -24.99
N THR A 284 6.37 5.09 -25.41
CA THR A 284 5.60 6.31 -25.21
C THR A 284 5.35 6.45 -23.70
N LEU A 285 6.41 6.76 -22.96
CA LEU A 285 6.43 6.97 -21.54
C LEU A 285 5.98 8.41 -21.35
N ASN A 286 4.79 8.57 -20.78
CA ASN A 286 4.26 9.84 -20.31
C ASN A 286 3.99 10.87 -21.40
N VAL A 287 2.91 10.69 -22.16
CA VAL A 287 2.06 11.84 -22.52
C VAL A 287 0.62 11.36 -22.45
N SER A 288 -0.19 12.14 -21.77
CA SER A 288 -1.64 12.30 -21.94
C SER A 288 -2.01 12.65 -23.39
N SER A 289 -1.53 11.85 -24.36
CA SER A 289 -1.83 11.99 -25.76
C SER A 289 -2.70 10.82 -26.14
N ASP A 290 -3.97 11.16 -26.19
CA ASP A 290 -5.15 10.48 -26.71
C ASP A 290 -5.02 10.16 -28.21
N SER A 291 -3.87 9.65 -28.65
CA SER A 291 -3.56 9.40 -30.06
C SER A 291 -3.15 7.96 -30.34
N CYS A 292 -3.31 7.06 -29.37
CA CYS A 292 -3.28 5.63 -29.67
C CYS A 292 -4.69 5.27 -30.07
N GLU A 293 -4.90 5.03 -31.37
CA GLU A 293 -6.14 4.51 -31.95
C GLU A 293 -6.80 3.57 -30.94
N GLU A 294 -7.96 3.97 -30.44
CA GLU A 294 -8.83 3.10 -29.68
C GLU A 294 -9.16 1.96 -30.64
N GLU A 295 -8.42 0.86 -30.54
CA GLU A 295 -8.91 -0.42 -31.03
C GLU A 295 -10.19 -0.66 -30.25
N GLU A 296 -11.33 -0.24 -30.81
CA GLU A 296 -12.66 -0.54 -30.29
C GLU A 296 -12.64 -2.04 -30.01
N GLU A 297 -12.67 -2.40 -28.72
CA GLU A 297 -12.82 -3.79 -28.32
C GLU A 297 -14.13 -4.25 -28.94
N GLU A 298 -14.03 -5.04 -30.00
CA GLU A 298 -15.17 -5.59 -30.70
C GLU A 298 -15.97 -6.37 -29.66
N GLN A 299 -17.07 -5.78 -29.17
CA GLN A 299 -17.87 -6.38 -28.13
C GLN A 299 -18.42 -7.69 -28.67
N VAL A 300 -17.80 -8.79 -28.29
CA VAL A 300 -18.23 -10.13 -28.70
C VAL A 300 -19.65 -10.31 -28.16
N PRO A 301 -20.66 -10.46 -29.03
CA PRO A 301 -22.04 -10.58 -28.57
C PRO A 301 -22.16 -11.80 -27.67
N LEU A 302 -22.62 -11.59 -26.44
CA LEU A 302 -22.91 -12.67 -25.49
C LEU A 302 -24.09 -13.51 -26.02
N LYS A 303 -23.78 -14.58 -26.75
CA LYS A 303 -24.77 -15.49 -27.36
C LYS A 303 -25.71 -16.13 -26.33
N ASN A 304 -25.31 -16.19 -25.07
CA ASN A 304 -25.98 -16.89 -23.97
C ASN A 304 -26.30 -15.99 -22.76
N GLU A 305 -26.47 -14.68 -22.96
CA GLU A 305 -26.70 -13.70 -21.88
C GLU A 305 -27.82 -14.12 -20.91
N GLY A 306 -28.93 -14.65 -21.43
CA GLY A 306 -30.08 -15.10 -20.62
C GLY A 306 -29.73 -16.23 -19.66
N GLN A 307 -28.89 -17.17 -20.09
CA GLN A 307 -28.42 -18.28 -19.26
C GLN A 307 -27.46 -17.78 -18.18
N VAL A 308 -26.47 -16.96 -18.57
CA VAL A 308 -25.52 -16.34 -17.64
C VAL A 308 -26.26 -15.56 -16.54
N ARG A 309 -27.28 -14.77 -16.90
CA ARG A 309 -28.09 -14.02 -15.94
C ARG A 309 -28.88 -14.95 -15.00
N ALA A 310 -29.41 -16.06 -15.49
CA ALA A 310 -30.11 -17.04 -14.66
C ALA A 310 -29.15 -17.72 -13.67
N ASP A 311 -27.95 -18.09 -14.13
CA ASP A 311 -26.93 -18.74 -13.31
C ASP A 311 -26.38 -17.80 -12.24
N ILE A 312 -26.12 -16.53 -12.57
CA ILE A 312 -25.73 -15.50 -11.60
C ILE A 312 -26.80 -15.34 -10.52
N ARG A 313 -28.08 -15.24 -10.89
CA ARG A 313 -29.18 -15.13 -9.92
C ARG A 313 -29.28 -16.36 -9.04
N SER A 314 -29.19 -17.55 -9.63
CA SER A 314 -29.20 -18.82 -8.89
C SER A 314 -28.06 -18.87 -7.87
N PHE A 315 -26.85 -18.51 -8.30
CA PHE A 315 -25.65 -18.45 -7.46
C PHE A 315 -25.82 -17.47 -6.28
N VAL A 316 -26.28 -16.24 -6.54
CA VAL A 316 -26.51 -15.23 -5.48
C VAL A 316 -27.60 -15.70 -4.50
N CYS A 317 -28.67 -16.34 -4.98
CA CYS A 317 -29.70 -16.91 -4.11
C CYS A 317 -29.19 -18.07 -3.25
N LEU A 318 -28.34 -18.94 -3.81
CA LEU A 318 -27.74 -20.06 -3.09
C LEU A 318 -26.79 -19.58 -1.97
N HIS A 319 -26.07 -18.47 -2.21
CA HIS A 319 -25.10 -17.89 -1.29
C HIS A 319 -25.58 -16.56 -0.67
N HIS A 320 -26.84 -16.52 -0.24
CA HIS A 320 -27.47 -15.34 0.38
C HIS A 320 -26.83 -14.90 1.71
N ASP A 321 -25.97 -15.73 2.29
CA ASP A 321 -25.18 -15.42 3.49
C ASP A 321 -23.99 -14.48 3.21
N ARG A 322 -23.69 -14.21 1.93
CA ARG A 322 -22.53 -13.41 1.51
C ARG A 322 -22.94 -12.29 0.58
N ASN A 323 -22.21 -11.18 0.69
CA ASN A 323 -22.28 -10.08 -0.28
C ASN A 323 -21.25 -10.33 -1.37
N PHE A 324 -21.70 -10.28 -2.63
CA PHE A 324 -20.81 -10.40 -3.79
C PHE A 324 -20.81 -9.12 -4.60
N THR A 325 -19.63 -8.69 -5.03
CA THR A 325 -19.48 -7.66 -6.06
C THR A 325 -19.58 -8.30 -7.45
N GLY A 326 -19.95 -7.52 -8.47
CA GLY A 326 -19.96 -8.02 -9.85
C GLY A 326 -18.60 -8.60 -10.27
N ARG A 327 -17.51 -7.95 -9.85
CA ARG A 327 -16.13 -8.42 -10.06
C ARG A 327 -15.87 -9.78 -9.40
N ALA A 328 -16.31 -9.98 -8.15
CA ALA A 328 -16.14 -11.26 -7.46
C ALA A 328 -16.88 -12.39 -8.18
N ILE A 329 -18.12 -12.14 -8.63
CA ILE A 329 -18.90 -13.14 -9.39
C ILE A 329 -18.20 -13.47 -10.70
N ALA A 330 -17.76 -12.46 -11.46
CA ALA A 330 -17.05 -12.67 -12.72
C ALA A 330 -15.80 -13.54 -12.51
N ARG A 331 -14.98 -13.23 -11.50
CA ARG A 331 -13.78 -14.02 -11.18
C ARG A 331 -14.11 -15.47 -10.82
N ILE A 332 -15.15 -15.70 -10.02
CA ILE A 332 -15.58 -17.06 -9.66
C ILE A 332 -15.98 -17.86 -10.90
N PHE A 333 -16.79 -17.28 -11.79
CA PHE A 333 -17.28 -17.96 -12.99
C PHE A 333 -16.15 -18.22 -14.00
N HIS A 334 -15.16 -17.32 -14.08
CA HIS A 334 -13.95 -17.50 -14.88
C HIS A 334 -12.89 -18.39 -14.20
N GLY A 335 -13.09 -18.82 -12.95
CA GLY A 335 -12.09 -19.59 -12.21
C GLY A 335 -10.83 -18.81 -11.81
N ILE A 336 -10.88 -17.48 -11.85
CA ILE A 336 -9.77 -16.60 -11.49
C ILE A 336 -9.74 -16.47 -9.96
N SER A 337 -8.62 -16.85 -9.35
CA SER A 337 -8.45 -16.74 -7.89
C SER A 337 -8.45 -15.29 -7.43
N SER A 338 -8.96 -15.05 -6.23
CA SER A 338 -8.90 -13.78 -5.51
C SER A 338 -8.58 -14.02 -4.03
N PRO A 339 -8.13 -13.00 -3.29
CA PRO A 339 -7.89 -13.16 -1.84
C PRO A 339 -9.11 -13.65 -1.08
N CYS A 340 -10.31 -13.18 -1.41
CA CYS A 340 -11.55 -13.62 -0.76
C CYS A 340 -12.09 -14.95 -1.32
N TYR A 341 -11.73 -15.31 -2.56
CA TYR A 341 -12.22 -16.50 -3.27
C TYR A 341 -11.05 -17.25 -3.97
N PRO A 342 -10.26 -18.04 -3.21
CA PRO A 342 -9.17 -18.82 -3.79
C PRO A 342 -9.71 -20.00 -4.62
N ALA A 343 -9.17 -20.18 -5.84
CA ALA A 343 -9.62 -21.20 -6.78
C ALA A 343 -9.46 -22.64 -6.27
N GLN A 344 -8.51 -22.90 -5.36
CA GLN A 344 -8.19 -24.24 -4.83
C GLN A 344 -9.15 -24.74 -3.75
N VAL A 345 -9.84 -23.84 -3.04
CA VAL A 345 -10.71 -24.17 -1.89
C VAL A 345 -12.19 -24.06 -2.25
N SER A 346 -12.48 -23.39 -3.36
CA SER A 346 -13.83 -23.19 -3.89
C SER A 346 -14.26 -24.42 -4.67
N SER A 347 -14.82 -25.43 -4.00
CA SER A 347 -15.43 -26.63 -4.63
C SER A 347 -16.53 -26.31 -5.66
N VAL A 348 -16.94 -25.05 -5.76
CA VAL A 348 -17.89 -24.52 -6.74
C VAL A 348 -17.25 -24.26 -8.13
N CYS A 349 -15.93 -24.00 -8.21
CA CYS A 349 -15.27 -23.64 -9.48
C CYS A 349 -15.18 -24.80 -10.48
N LEU A 350 -15.12 -26.05 -10.01
CA LEU A 350 -15.04 -27.22 -10.91
C LEU A 350 -16.34 -27.46 -11.69
N PHE A 351 -17.48 -26.99 -11.20
CA PHE A 351 -18.77 -27.20 -11.87
C PHE A 351 -19.13 -26.08 -12.85
N VAL A 352 -18.70 -24.83 -12.61
CA VAL A 352 -19.09 -23.69 -13.44
C VAL A 352 -18.20 -23.56 -14.68
N SER A 353 -16.90 -23.84 -14.60
CA SER A 353 -16.02 -23.84 -15.80
C SER A 353 -16.42 -24.88 -16.85
N LEU A 354 -17.16 -25.92 -16.48
CA LEU A 354 -17.63 -26.95 -17.42
C LEU A 354 -18.89 -26.54 -18.21
N PHE A 355 -19.55 -25.43 -17.86
CA PHE A 355 -20.80 -25.00 -18.48
C PHE A 355 -20.69 -23.74 -19.36
N VAL A 356 -19.52 -23.09 -19.38
CA VAL A 356 -19.31 -21.81 -20.10
C VAL A 356 -18.54 -21.98 -21.42
N TYR A 357 -18.09 -23.19 -21.77
CA TYR A 357 -17.52 -23.52 -23.09
C TYR A 357 -18.40 -24.49 -23.88
#